data_AF-A0A258BB58-F1
#
_entry.id   AF-A0A258BB58-F1
#
_cell.length_a   1.000
_cell.length_b   1.000
_cell.length_c   1.000
_cell.angle_alpha   90.00
_cell.angle_beta   90.00
_cell.angle_gamma   90.00
#
_symmetry.space_group_name_H-M   'P 1'
#
loop_
_entity.id
_entity.type
_entity.pdbx_description
1 polymer ?
#
loop_
_entity_poly.entity_id
_entity_poly.type
_entity_poly.pdbx_seq_one_letter_code
_entity_poly.pdbx_strand_id
1 'polypeptide(L)'
;MRISSFNENTAKEARDALTELKAKHKLKGLVLDLRNNPGGLLDQSVGVADMFLEGGEVVSQRGRDTSDIVRYHAKKGDMMKGLPIVVLTNPGSASAAEIVAGALQDQKRASIVGLTTFGKGSVQSVMDLGEGRAVKLTIARYYTPSGRSIQKTGIEPDLEVAQSQEQAKIIASSAFQYSEAAYKNALDADEGKARRDKHEVSEVPPEDYDTKAGDFQLARALDVLKYNGDVKLAAANPRGKAYAATAEAKPGSRFEKKMQAKTAAAKAAPEAVKTEPAAPKPPEKPAEPAKPATPKP
;
A
#
# COMPACT_ATOMS: atom_id res chain seq x y z
N MET A 1 -8.90 2.63 -2.63
CA MET A 1 -8.23 1.32 -2.82
C MET A 1 -7.25 1.15 -1.69
N ARG A 2 -7.26 0.03 -0.97
CA ARG A 2 -6.32 -0.25 0.12
C ARG A 2 -5.34 -1.32 -0.31
N ILE A 3 -4.05 -1.09 -0.09
CA ILE A 3 -3.00 -2.09 -0.28
C ILE A 3 -2.35 -2.31 1.08
N SER A 4 -2.57 -3.48 1.68
CA SER A 4 -2.07 -3.81 3.02
C SER A 4 -0.65 -4.40 3.02
N SER A 5 -0.19 -4.94 1.89
CA SER A 5 1.17 -5.47 1.70
C SER A 5 1.47 -5.59 0.20
N PHE A 6 2.74 -5.78 -0.16
CA PHE A 6 3.18 -6.02 -1.54
C PHE A 6 3.65 -7.47 -1.72
N ASN A 7 2.76 -8.33 -2.18
CA ASN A 7 3.04 -9.72 -2.59
C ASN A 7 3.13 -9.83 -4.13
N GLU A 8 3.47 -11.01 -4.65
CA GLU A 8 3.71 -11.25 -6.09
C GLU A 8 2.54 -10.89 -7.02
N ASN A 9 1.31 -10.79 -6.51
CA ASN A 9 0.12 -10.48 -7.30
C ASN A 9 -0.36 -9.02 -7.15
N THR A 10 0.25 -8.23 -6.28
CA THR A 10 -0.29 -6.93 -5.85
C THR A 10 -0.47 -5.96 -7.01
N ALA A 11 0.52 -5.83 -7.89
CA ALA A 11 0.41 -4.91 -9.03
C ALA A 11 -0.67 -5.35 -10.03
N LYS A 12 -0.87 -6.67 -10.20
CA LYS A 12 -1.93 -7.21 -11.05
C LYS A 12 -3.30 -6.97 -10.44
N GLU A 13 -3.49 -7.35 -9.17
CA GLU A 13 -4.77 -7.19 -8.46
C GLU A 13 -5.18 -5.71 -8.35
N ALA A 14 -4.24 -4.80 -8.10
CA ALA A 14 -4.52 -3.36 -8.07
C ALA A 14 -4.98 -2.84 -9.45
N ARG A 15 -4.32 -3.28 -10.54
CA ARG A 15 -4.68 -2.92 -11.91
C ARG A 15 -6.06 -3.45 -12.29
N ASP A 16 -6.36 -4.70 -11.93
CA ASP A 16 -7.64 -5.34 -12.21
C ASP A 16 -8.77 -4.64 -11.44
N ALA A 17 -8.57 -4.38 -10.14
CA ALA A 17 -9.53 -3.66 -9.31
C ALA A 17 -9.79 -2.24 -9.84
N LEU A 18 -8.76 -1.52 -10.26
CA LEU A 18 -8.92 -0.18 -10.82
C LEU A 18 -9.65 -0.20 -12.16
N THR A 19 -9.35 -1.18 -13.01
CA THR A 19 -10.04 -1.38 -14.30
C THR A 19 -11.52 -1.65 -14.09
N GLU A 20 -11.86 -2.55 -13.16
CA GLU A 20 -13.23 -2.87 -12.80
C GLU A 20 -14.00 -1.64 -12.26
N LEU A 21 -13.36 -0.86 -11.37
CA LEU A 21 -13.94 0.38 -10.84
C LEU A 21 -14.23 1.39 -11.95
N LYS A 22 -13.31 1.58 -12.90
CA LYS A 22 -13.49 2.49 -14.04
C LYS A 22 -14.57 2.03 -15.00
N ALA A 23 -14.74 0.72 -15.19
CA ALA A 23 -15.79 0.18 -16.05
C ALA A 23 -17.19 0.37 -15.43
N LYS A 24 -17.30 0.30 -14.10
CA LYS A 24 -18.58 0.39 -13.38
C LYS A 24 -18.97 1.81 -12.99
N HIS A 25 -18.00 2.72 -12.85
CA HIS A 25 -18.22 4.04 -12.27
C HIS A 25 -17.42 5.12 -12.99
N LYS A 26 -17.99 6.32 -13.06
CA LYS A 26 -17.24 7.53 -13.42
C LYS A 26 -16.44 8.00 -12.20
N LEU A 27 -15.15 7.67 -12.17
CA LEU A 27 -14.27 8.07 -11.07
C LEU A 27 -14.05 9.59 -11.07
N LYS A 28 -13.99 10.17 -9.86
CA LYS A 28 -13.65 11.58 -9.62
C LYS A 28 -12.25 11.76 -9.04
N GLY A 29 -11.63 10.67 -8.58
CA GLY A 29 -10.34 10.65 -7.90
C GLY A 29 -10.13 9.29 -7.23
N LEU A 30 -8.96 9.09 -6.64
CA LEU A 30 -8.58 7.85 -5.96
C LEU A 30 -7.90 8.15 -4.63
N VAL A 31 -8.39 7.55 -3.54
CA VAL A 31 -7.60 7.41 -2.31
C VAL A 31 -6.88 6.06 -2.36
N LEU A 32 -5.55 6.09 -2.28
CA LEU A 32 -4.68 4.92 -2.13
C LEU A 32 -4.25 4.79 -0.67
N ASP A 33 -4.87 3.85 0.05
CA ASP A 33 -4.59 3.64 1.47
C ASP A 33 -3.43 2.64 1.67
N LEU A 34 -2.29 3.17 2.13
CA LEU A 34 -1.08 2.43 2.46
C LEU A 34 -0.80 2.41 3.97
N ARG A 35 -1.76 2.81 4.81
CA ARG A 35 -1.59 2.79 6.27
C ARG A 35 -1.42 1.37 6.77
N ASN A 36 -0.47 1.19 7.69
CA ASN A 36 -0.09 -0.11 8.26
C ASN A 36 0.39 -1.13 7.21
N ASN A 37 0.93 -0.66 6.08
CA ASN A 37 1.54 -1.53 5.06
C ASN A 37 3.05 -1.64 5.31
N PRO A 38 3.58 -2.80 5.77
CA PRO A 38 5.00 -2.96 6.10
C PRO A 38 5.92 -3.05 4.86
N GLY A 39 5.34 -2.91 3.67
CA GLY A 39 5.99 -3.05 2.38
C GLY A 39 5.82 -4.45 1.81
N GLY A 40 6.90 -4.99 1.25
CA GLY A 40 6.92 -6.25 0.52
C GLY A 40 7.84 -6.15 -0.69
N LEU A 41 7.44 -6.76 -1.79
CA LEU A 41 8.27 -6.89 -2.99
C LEU A 41 8.41 -5.55 -3.73
N LEU A 42 9.66 -5.24 -4.12
CA LEU A 42 10.02 -3.99 -4.79
C LEU A 42 9.35 -3.85 -6.15
N ASP A 43 9.46 -4.87 -7.00
CA ASP A 43 8.87 -4.91 -8.34
C ASP A 43 7.37 -4.63 -8.30
N GLN A 44 6.68 -5.09 -7.26
CA GLN A 44 5.26 -4.87 -7.06
C GLN A 44 4.96 -3.42 -6.68
N SER A 45 5.80 -2.79 -5.85
CA SER A 45 5.67 -1.35 -5.59
C SER A 45 5.94 -0.50 -6.82
N VAL A 46 6.94 -0.87 -7.63
CA VAL A 46 7.22 -0.21 -8.90
C VAL A 46 6.04 -0.38 -9.84
N GLY A 47 5.49 -1.59 -9.96
CA GLY A 47 4.33 -1.89 -10.80
C GLY A 47 3.05 -1.17 -10.37
N VAL A 48 2.87 -0.88 -9.07
CA VAL A 48 1.76 -0.07 -8.56
C VAL A 48 1.98 1.42 -8.85
N ALA A 49 3.18 1.96 -8.63
CA ALA A 49 3.49 3.36 -8.94
C ALA A 49 3.38 3.64 -10.45
N ASP A 50 3.87 2.71 -11.27
CA ASP A 50 3.80 2.73 -12.74
C ASP A 50 2.38 2.97 -13.28
N MET A 51 1.35 2.43 -12.61
CA MET A 51 -0.04 2.60 -13.04
C MET A 51 -0.52 4.06 -13.07
N PHE A 52 0.16 4.95 -12.37
CA PHE A 52 -0.29 6.34 -12.16
C PHE A 52 0.63 7.38 -12.78
N LEU A 53 1.77 6.96 -13.34
CA LEU A 53 2.82 7.86 -13.83
C LEU A 53 2.85 7.87 -15.36
N GLU A 54 3.24 9.02 -15.93
CA GLU A 54 3.45 9.18 -17.38
C GLU A 54 4.89 8.81 -17.80
N GLY A 55 5.60 8.05 -16.96
CA GLY A 55 7.00 7.70 -17.07
C GLY A 55 7.86 8.33 -15.97
N GLY A 56 9.18 8.24 -16.12
CA GLY A 56 10.16 8.78 -15.17
C GLY A 56 10.62 7.77 -14.12
N GLU A 57 11.60 8.15 -13.30
CA GLU A 57 12.10 7.31 -12.21
C GLU A 57 11.00 7.14 -11.13
N VAL A 58 10.89 5.92 -10.62
CA VAL A 58 10.06 5.56 -9.45
C VAL A 58 10.95 5.49 -8.22
N VAL A 59 12.09 4.80 -8.32
CA VAL A 59 13.03 4.61 -7.23
C VAL A 59 14.40 4.23 -7.77
N SER A 60 15.46 4.64 -7.08
CA SER A 60 16.80 4.10 -7.29
C SER A 60 17.29 3.33 -6.06
N GLN A 61 17.94 2.19 -6.30
CA GLN A 61 18.78 1.52 -5.32
C GLN A 61 20.21 2.02 -5.52
N ARG A 62 20.86 2.46 -4.45
CA ARG A 62 22.26 2.89 -4.49
C ARG A 62 23.06 2.09 -3.47
N GLY A 63 24.06 1.36 -3.97
CA GLY A 63 24.99 0.54 -3.20
C GLY A 63 26.10 1.38 -2.55
N ARG A 64 27.17 0.69 -2.16
CA ARG A 64 28.33 1.34 -1.52
C ARG A 64 29.17 2.09 -2.54
N ASP A 65 29.38 1.50 -3.72
CA ASP A 65 30.14 2.13 -4.77
C ASP A 65 29.25 3.08 -5.59
N THR A 66 29.82 4.20 -6.03
CA THR A 66 29.05 5.22 -6.77
C THR A 66 28.52 4.72 -8.12
N SER A 67 29.09 3.64 -8.66
CA SER A 67 28.61 2.93 -9.84
C SER A 67 27.44 1.99 -9.57
N ASP A 68 27.18 1.62 -8.31
CA ASP A 68 26.18 0.62 -7.94
C ASP A 68 24.78 1.24 -7.86
N ILE A 69 24.30 1.77 -8.97
CA ILE A 69 23.00 2.42 -9.06
C ILE A 69 22.08 1.63 -9.97
N VAL A 70 21.01 1.08 -9.41
CA VAL A 70 19.92 0.45 -10.17
C VAL A 70 18.70 1.37 -10.12
N ARG A 71 18.24 1.82 -11.30
CA ARG A 71 17.10 2.73 -11.42
C ARG A 71 15.89 2.01 -11.98
N TYR A 72 14.76 2.15 -11.30
CA TYR A 72 13.47 1.60 -11.71
C TYR A 72 12.61 2.74 -12.25
N HIS A 73 12.10 2.56 -13.46
CA HIS A 73 11.33 3.59 -14.16
C HIS A 73 9.91 3.11 -14.42
N ALA A 74 8.98 4.06 -14.35
CA ALA A 74 7.65 3.87 -14.87
C ALA A 74 7.68 3.92 -16.40
N LYS A 75 6.79 3.16 -17.01
CA LYS A 75 6.41 3.27 -18.42
C LYS A 75 5.39 4.39 -18.56
N LYS A 76 5.22 4.87 -19.79
CA LYS A 76 4.22 5.90 -20.07
C LYS A 76 2.81 5.34 -19.94
N GLY A 77 2.01 5.91 -19.03
CA GLY A 77 0.55 5.81 -19.05
C GLY A 77 -0.10 5.91 -17.68
N ASP A 78 -0.81 7.00 -17.43
CA ASP A 78 -1.60 7.17 -16.22
C ASP A 78 -3.01 6.54 -16.36
N MET A 79 -3.26 5.46 -15.63
CA MET A 79 -4.58 4.80 -15.57
C MET A 79 -5.67 5.72 -15.02
N MET A 80 -5.33 6.73 -14.23
CA MET A 80 -6.26 7.71 -13.69
C MET A 80 -6.48 8.91 -14.62
N LYS A 81 -5.75 9.01 -15.75
CA LYS A 81 -5.89 10.06 -16.77
C LYS A 81 -5.92 11.48 -16.18
N GLY A 82 -5.01 11.76 -15.25
CA GLY A 82 -4.91 13.05 -14.57
C GLY A 82 -5.94 13.31 -13.46
N LEU A 83 -6.86 12.37 -13.18
CA LEU A 83 -7.73 12.48 -12.01
C LEU A 83 -6.89 12.52 -10.71
N PRO A 84 -7.35 13.27 -9.69
CA PRO A 84 -6.57 13.48 -8.47
C PRO A 84 -6.39 12.17 -7.70
N ILE A 85 -5.20 11.99 -7.13
CA ILE A 85 -4.85 10.85 -6.28
C ILE A 85 -4.37 11.40 -4.93
N VAL A 86 -4.85 10.79 -3.86
CA VAL A 86 -4.35 11.02 -2.50
C VAL A 86 -3.85 9.69 -1.96
N VAL A 87 -2.63 9.68 -1.40
CA VAL A 87 -2.06 8.52 -0.72
C VAL A 87 -2.21 8.73 0.78
N LEU A 88 -2.79 7.75 1.48
CA LEU A 88 -2.85 7.75 2.94
C LEU A 88 -1.68 6.96 3.52
N THR A 89 -0.93 7.58 4.42
CA THR A 89 0.23 6.97 5.09
C THR A 89 0.17 7.15 6.60
N ASN A 90 0.88 6.29 7.31
CA ASN A 90 1.12 6.43 8.75
C ASN A 90 2.47 5.80 9.15
N PRO A 91 2.87 5.81 10.42
CA PRO A 91 4.14 5.22 10.84
C PRO A 91 4.26 3.70 10.62
N GLY A 92 3.15 3.01 10.30
CA GLY A 92 3.15 1.60 9.90
C GLY A 92 3.35 1.38 8.39
N SER A 93 3.40 2.44 7.59
CA SER A 93 3.76 2.40 6.16
C SER A 93 5.27 2.32 6.03
N ALA A 94 5.81 1.26 5.42
CA ALA A 94 7.26 1.03 5.35
C ALA A 94 7.72 0.46 3.99
N SER A 95 9.00 0.63 3.66
CA SER A 95 9.67 -0.01 2.52
C SER A 95 8.93 0.24 1.18
N ALA A 96 8.47 -0.81 0.51
CA ALA A 96 7.68 -0.74 -0.73
C ALA A 96 6.50 0.26 -0.67
N ALA A 97 5.84 0.46 0.48
CA ALA A 97 4.81 1.49 0.62
C ALA A 97 5.37 2.91 0.53
N GLU A 98 6.56 3.13 1.11
CA GLU A 98 7.28 4.40 1.07
C GLU A 98 7.80 4.71 -0.34
N ILE A 99 8.16 3.69 -1.10
CA ILE A 99 8.52 3.82 -2.52
C ILE A 99 7.35 4.37 -3.32
N VAL A 100 6.15 3.77 -3.18
CA VAL A 100 4.96 4.27 -3.89
C VAL A 100 4.62 5.71 -3.46
N ALA A 101 4.61 5.98 -2.15
CA ALA A 101 4.31 7.31 -1.64
C ALA A 101 5.32 8.36 -2.15
N GLY A 102 6.62 8.09 -1.99
CA GLY A 102 7.70 9.00 -2.41
C GLY A 102 7.74 9.21 -3.92
N ALA A 103 7.54 8.16 -4.72
CA ALA A 103 7.51 8.29 -6.18
C ALA A 103 6.36 9.18 -6.66
N LEU A 104 5.15 8.96 -6.13
CA LEU A 104 3.98 9.75 -6.52
C LEU A 104 4.05 11.19 -6.00
N GLN A 105 4.63 11.41 -4.82
CA GLN A 105 4.85 12.74 -4.25
C GLN A 105 5.87 13.54 -5.08
N ASP A 106 7.05 12.96 -5.33
CA ASP A 106 8.15 13.66 -6.02
C ASP A 106 7.80 14.00 -7.47
N GLN A 107 7.03 13.13 -8.13
CA GLN A 107 6.51 13.36 -9.48
C GLN A 107 5.30 14.31 -9.49
N LYS A 108 4.90 14.86 -8.32
CA LYS A 108 3.72 15.71 -8.13
C LYS A 108 2.43 15.08 -8.66
N ARG A 109 2.36 13.75 -8.63
CA ARG A 109 1.23 12.98 -9.14
C ARG A 109 0.15 12.78 -8.09
N ALA A 110 0.53 12.60 -6.83
CA ALA A 110 -0.41 12.43 -5.74
C ALA A 110 0.02 13.26 -4.53
N SER A 111 -0.96 13.66 -3.73
CA SER A 111 -0.71 14.27 -2.43
C SER A 111 -0.72 13.22 -1.33
N ILE A 112 0.19 13.35 -0.38
CA ILE A 112 0.32 12.45 0.76
C ILE A 112 -0.42 13.07 1.95
N VAL A 113 -1.35 12.32 2.54
CA VAL A 113 -2.15 12.73 3.69
C VAL A 113 -1.96 11.72 4.82
N GLY A 114 -1.83 12.21 6.05
CA GLY A 114 -1.72 11.35 7.24
C GLY A 114 -0.48 11.70 8.05
N LEU A 115 0.36 10.71 8.34
CA LEU A 115 1.56 10.90 9.16
C LEU A 115 2.81 10.37 8.46
N THR A 116 3.97 10.86 8.88
CA THR A 116 5.28 10.42 8.36
C THR A 116 5.43 8.90 8.45
N THR A 117 5.89 8.30 7.36
CA THR A 117 6.10 6.86 7.25
C THR A 117 7.23 6.35 8.16
N PHE A 118 7.46 5.04 8.16
CA PHE A 118 8.40 4.39 9.08
C PHE A 118 9.87 4.80 8.88
N GLY A 119 10.33 4.97 7.64
CA GLY A 119 11.72 5.28 7.30
C GLY A 119 12.59 4.06 6.96
N LYS A 120 12.00 2.97 6.45
CA LYS A 120 12.77 1.78 6.05
C LYS A 120 13.21 1.92 4.59
N GLY A 121 14.37 2.55 4.41
CA GLY A 121 14.99 2.76 3.10
C GLY A 121 16.11 1.79 2.77
N SER A 122 16.30 0.69 3.49
CA SER A 122 17.38 -0.26 3.25
C SER A 122 16.94 -1.44 2.37
N VAL A 123 17.79 -1.82 1.43
CA VAL A 123 17.64 -3.00 0.57
C VAL A 123 18.35 -4.17 1.21
N GLN A 124 17.65 -5.26 1.43
CA GLN A 124 18.23 -6.48 1.98
C GLN A 124 18.16 -7.62 0.96
N SER A 125 19.28 -8.30 0.75
CA SER A 125 19.39 -9.51 -0.07
C SER A 125 19.59 -10.74 0.81
N VAL A 126 18.99 -11.86 0.44
CA VAL A 126 19.22 -13.16 1.08
C VAL A 126 20.23 -13.91 0.22
N MET A 127 21.43 -14.10 0.76
CA MET A 127 22.51 -14.83 0.11
C MET A 127 22.53 -16.24 0.67
N ASP A 128 22.35 -17.23 -0.20
CA ASP A 128 22.46 -18.64 0.16
C ASP A 128 23.92 -18.98 0.47
N LEU A 129 24.14 -19.67 1.59
CA LEU A 129 25.46 -20.12 2.06
C LEU A 129 25.63 -21.64 1.90
N GLY A 130 24.65 -22.32 1.29
CA GLY A 130 24.60 -23.77 1.16
C GLY A 130 24.11 -24.46 2.43
N GLU A 131 23.67 -25.71 2.26
CA GLU A 131 23.18 -26.57 3.35
C GLU A 131 21.98 -25.98 4.12
N GLY A 132 21.09 -25.26 3.42
CA GLY A 132 19.90 -24.66 4.02
C GLY A 132 20.17 -23.43 4.90
N ARG A 133 21.39 -22.87 4.84
CA ARG A 133 21.78 -21.66 5.56
C ARG A 133 21.75 -20.46 4.61
N ALA A 134 21.34 -19.32 5.12
CA ALA A 134 21.40 -18.08 4.36
C ALA A 134 21.76 -16.90 5.28
N VAL A 135 22.35 -15.86 4.69
CA VAL A 135 22.55 -14.57 5.35
C VAL A 135 21.66 -13.53 4.70
N LYS A 136 20.98 -12.74 5.52
CA LYS A 136 20.25 -11.57 5.06
C LYS A 136 21.10 -10.33 5.29
N LEU A 137 21.58 -9.73 4.20
CA LEU A 137 22.52 -8.61 4.24
C LEU A 137 21.91 -7.36 3.63
N THR A 138 22.08 -6.22 4.29
CA THR A 138 21.76 -4.92 3.70
C THR A 138 22.82 -4.57 2.66
N ILE A 139 22.41 -4.38 1.40
CA ILE A 139 23.32 -4.19 0.26
C ILE A 139 23.23 -2.80 -0.37
N ALA A 140 22.12 -2.09 -0.16
CA ALA A 140 21.87 -0.80 -0.78
C ALA A 140 20.84 0.02 0.01
N ARG A 141 20.61 1.26 -0.41
CA ARG A 141 19.52 2.12 0.06
C ARG A 141 18.61 2.57 -1.08
N TYR A 142 17.34 2.79 -0.75
CA TYR A 142 16.32 3.34 -1.63
C TYR A 142 16.33 4.88 -1.60
N TYR A 143 16.24 5.43 -2.80
CA TYR A 143 16.15 6.86 -3.06
C TYR A 143 14.93 7.15 -3.92
N THR A 144 14.19 8.16 -3.52
CA THR A 144 13.04 8.70 -4.27
C THR A 144 13.50 9.42 -5.55
N PRO A 145 12.62 9.72 -6.51
CA PRO A 145 12.99 10.35 -7.77
C PRO A 145 13.69 11.71 -7.62
N SER A 146 13.38 12.48 -6.57
CA SER A 146 14.08 13.73 -6.22
C SER A 146 15.49 13.52 -5.66
N GLY A 147 15.89 12.26 -5.46
CA GLY A 147 17.17 11.88 -4.87
C GLY A 147 17.17 11.89 -3.35
N ARG A 148 16.01 12.03 -2.68
CA ARG A 148 15.89 11.94 -1.22
C ARG A 148 15.96 10.49 -0.75
N SER A 149 16.82 10.20 0.22
CA SER A 149 16.85 8.91 0.94
C SER A 149 15.59 8.72 1.79
N ILE A 150 15.04 7.49 1.75
CA ILE A 150 13.92 7.07 2.62
C ILE A 150 14.42 6.65 4.01
N GLN A 151 15.67 6.19 4.07
CA GLN A 151 16.24 5.57 5.25
C GLN A 151 16.25 6.55 6.43
N LYS A 152 15.75 6.11 7.58
CA LYS A 152 15.69 6.83 8.87
C LYS A 152 14.71 8.01 8.92
N THR A 153 14.51 8.71 7.81
CA THR A 153 13.64 9.89 7.71
C THR A 153 12.19 9.53 7.42
N GLY A 154 11.95 8.65 6.44
CA GLY A 154 10.63 8.38 5.87
C GLY A 154 10.15 9.44 4.87
N ILE A 155 8.90 9.28 4.45
CA ILE A 155 8.15 10.19 3.59
C ILE A 155 7.24 11.02 4.48
N GLU A 156 7.47 12.33 4.50
CA GLU A 156 6.61 13.30 5.19
C GLU A 156 5.34 13.57 4.36
N PRO A 157 4.18 13.71 5.02
CA PRO A 157 2.94 14.00 4.32
C PRO A 157 2.90 15.46 3.83
N ASP A 158 2.20 15.70 2.72
CA ASP A 158 1.90 17.05 2.24
C ASP A 158 0.82 17.73 3.12
N LEU A 159 -0.08 16.93 3.70
CA LEU A 159 -1.03 17.34 4.74
C LEU A 159 -0.96 16.39 5.92
N GLU A 160 -0.44 16.89 7.03
CA GLU A 160 -0.28 16.12 8.24
C GLU A 160 -1.58 16.07 9.05
N VAL A 161 -2.11 14.87 9.25
CA VAL A 161 -3.41 14.64 9.90
C VAL A 161 -3.30 13.51 10.90
N ALA A 162 -3.56 13.78 12.18
CA ALA A 162 -3.69 12.72 13.19
C ALA A 162 -5.05 12.03 13.10
N GLN A 163 -5.10 10.74 13.43
CA GLN A 163 -6.35 9.98 13.48
C GLN A 163 -7.17 10.28 14.75
N SER A 164 -6.51 10.66 15.85
CA SER A 164 -7.15 10.97 17.13
C SER A 164 -6.41 12.08 17.88
N GLN A 165 -7.11 12.72 18.82
CA GLN A 165 -6.52 13.66 19.78
C GLN A 165 -5.38 13.03 20.58
N GLU A 166 -5.55 11.78 20.99
CA GLU A 166 -4.51 11.02 21.70
C GLU A 166 -3.26 10.84 20.84
N GLN A 167 -3.41 10.46 19.57
CA GLN A 167 -2.28 10.32 18.65
C GLN A 167 -1.54 11.64 18.45
N ALA A 168 -2.27 12.76 18.32
CA ALA A 168 -1.66 14.09 18.21
C ALA A 168 -0.88 14.46 19.48
N LYS A 169 -1.44 14.20 20.66
CA LYS A 169 -0.76 14.43 21.95
C LYS A 169 0.51 13.60 22.08
N ILE A 170 0.49 12.34 21.65
CA ILE A 170 1.68 11.48 21.65
C ILE A 170 2.76 12.07 20.74
N ILE A 171 2.43 12.53 19.54
CA ILE A 171 3.41 13.13 18.60
C ILE A 171 4.00 14.44 19.16
N ALA A 172 3.19 15.25 19.84
CA ALA A 172 3.63 16.51 20.42
C ALA A 172 4.52 16.35 21.67
N SER A 173 4.32 15.27 22.43
CA SER A 173 4.98 15.09 23.75
C SER A 173 6.07 14.01 23.77
N SER A 174 5.94 12.96 22.96
CA SER A 174 6.83 11.81 22.97
C SER A 174 8.06 12.04 22.10
N ALA A 175 9.24 11.77 22.65
CA ALA A 175 10.47 11.63 21.87
C ALA A 175 10.53 10.29 21.11
N PHE A 176 9.69 9.32 21.49
CA PHE A 176 9.62 8.03 20.83
C PHE A 176 8.49 8.02 19.81
N GLN A 177 8.88 7.95 18.54
CA GLN A 177 7.98 7.68 17.41
C GLN A 177 8.31 6.29 16.85
N TYR A 178 7.28 5.48 16.61
CA TYR A 178 7.46 4.19 15.92
C TYR A 178 8.04 4.43 14.51
N SER A 179 9.34 4.19 14.36
CA SER A 179 10.12 4.55 13.18
C SER A 179 11.42 3.74 13.12
N GLU A 180 12.07 3.75 11.96
CA GLU A 180 13.40 3.16 11.79
C GLU A 180 14.43 3.87 12.68
N ALA A 181 14.35 5.19 12.79
CA ALA A 181 15.26 6.02 13.59
C ALA A 181 15.26 5.67 15.09
N ALA A 182 14.19 5.04 15.59
CA ALA A 182 14.08 4.63 16.98
C ALA A 182 14.90 3.37 17.33
N TYR A 183 15.46 2.65 16.34
CA TYR A 183 16.34 1.51 16.61
C TYR A 183 17.74 1.96 17.06
N LYS A 184 18.30 1.25 18.06
CA LYS A 184 19.64 1.52 18.62
C LYS A 184 20.75 1.57 17.55
N ASN A 185 20.64 0.75 16.51
CA ASN A 185 21.61 0.64 15.41
C ASN A 185 20.97 1.03 14.06
N ALA A 186 20.06 2.01 14.08
CA ALA A 186 19.45 2.55 12.87
C ALA A 186 20.53 3.02 11.88
N LEU A 187 20.41 2.63 10.60
CA LEU A 187 21.38 3.10 9.59
C LEU A 187 21.11 4.57 9.29
N ASP A 188 22.15 5.39 9.30
CA ASP A 188 22.03 6.81 8.97
C ASP A 188 21.54 7.02 7.53
N ALA A 189 20.84 8.14 7.33
CA ALA A 189 20.55 8.68 6.02
C ALA A 189 21.83 9.29 5.44
N ASP A 190 22.16 8.96 4.19
CA ASP A 190 23.41 9.42 3.57
C ASP A 190 23.45 10.95 3.38
N GLU A 191 22.29 11.62 3.33
CA GLU A 191 22.16 13.09 3.24
C GLU A 191 22.29 13.82 4.58
N GLY A 192 22.49 13.11 5.69
CA GLY A 192 22.55 13.72 7.04
C GLY A 192 21.22 14.31 7.53
N LYS A 193 20.11 14.08 6.80
CA LYS A 193 18.77 14.50 7.22
C LYS A 193 18.32 13.67 8.42
N ALA A 194 17.80 14.37 9.43
CA ALA A 194 17.13 13.77 10.56
C ALA A 194 15.63 13.65 10.31
N ARG A 195 15.01 12.66 10.96
CA ARG A 195 13.55 12.60 11.06
C ARG A 195 13.05 13.82 11.83
N ARG A 196 11.88 14.34 11.48
CA ARG A 196 11.21 15.39 12.24
C ARG A 196 10.96 14.96 13.69
N ASP A 197 11.44 15.77 14.63
CA ASP A 197 11.25 15.56 16.07
C ASP A 197 9.78 15.77 16.50
N LYS A 198 9.53 15.75 17.82
CA LYS A 198 8.23 16.09 18.41
C LYS A 198 7.76 17.48 17.93
N HIS A 199 6.50 17.58 17.55
CA HIS A 199 5.90 18.81 17.04
C HIS A 199 4.38 18.75 17.17
N GLU A 200 3.73 19.90 17.04
CA GLU A 200 2.28 19.98 16.96
C GLU A 200 1.81 19.53 15.57
N VAL A 201 0.93 18.52 15.55
CA VAL A 201 0.35 17.99 14.31
C VAL A 201 -0.50 19.05 13.63
N SER A 202 -0.35 19.19 12.31
CA SER A 202 -1.03 20.24 11.55
C SER A 202 -2.56 20.19 11.64
N GLU A 203 -3.17 19.01 11.51
CA GLU A 203 -4.60 18.82 11.68
C GLU A 203 -4.93 17.69 12.66
N VAL A 204 -5.83 17.97 13.59
CA VAL A 204 -6.29 17.04 14.62
C VAL A 204 -7.82 16.97 14.58
N PRO A 205 -8.44 15.80 14.77
CA PRO A 205 -9.89 15.71 14.85
C PRO A 205 -10.44 16.53 16.02
N PRO A 206 -11.68 17.04 15.93
CA PRO A 206 -12.38 17.63 17.07
C PRO A 206 -12.37 16.73 18.31
N GLU A 207 -12.46 17.30 19.50
CA GLU A 207 -12.45 16.55 20.76
C GLU A 207 -13.59 15.54 20.88
N ASP A 208 -14.73 15.82 20.28
CA ASP A 208 -15.93 14.99 20.26
C ASP A 208 -15.97 13.99 19.09
N TYR A 209 -14.90 13.91 18.29
CA TYR A 209 -14.86 12.99 17.14
C TYR A 209 -14.79 11.53 17.57
N ASP A 210 -15.82 10.75 17.23
CA ASP A 210 -15.83 9.31 17.45
C ASP A 210 -15.01 8.57 16.39
N THR A 211 -13.79 8.19 16.76
CA THR A 211 -12.86 7.40 15.93
C THR A 211 -13.32 5.96 15.69
N LYS A 212 -14.33 5.47 16.42
CA LYS A 212 -14.96 4.16 16.15
C LYS A 212 -16.02 4.26 15.08
N ALA A 213 -16.69 5.41 14.98
CA ALA A 213 -17.72 5.67 13.97
C ALA A 213 -17.15 6.17 12.64
N GLY A 214 -15.95 6.75 12.64
CA GLY A 214 -15.37 7.34 11.44
C GLY A 214 -13.85 7.28 11.36
N ASP A 215 -13.35 7.53 10.15
CA ASP A 215 -11.92 7.63 9.86
C ASP A 215 -11.57 9.07 9.48
N PHE A 216 -10.92 9.80 10.40
CA PHE A 216 -10.66 11.23 10.21
C PHE A 216 -9.65 11.49 9.10
N GLN A 217 -8.56 10.72 9.06
CA GLN A 217 -7.57 10.82 7.99
C GLN A 217 -8.21 10.55 6.62
N LEU A 218 -9.07 9.53 6.52
CA LEU A 218 -9.78 9.26 5.26
C LEU A 218 -10.74 10.38 4.88
N ALA A 219 -11.48 10.95 5.84
CA ALA A 219 -12.36 12.08 5.58
C ALA A 219 -11.57 13.29 5.03
N ARG A 220 -10.39 13.56 5.60
CA ARG A 220 -9.50 14.62 5.12
C ARG A 220 -8.90 14.33 3.74
N ALA A 221 -8.49 13.09 3.47
CA ALA A 221 -8.08 12.68 2.12
C ALA A 221 -9.20 12.88 1.07
N LEU A 222 -10.46 12.60 1.42
CA LEU A 222 -11.59 12.86 0.55
C LEU A 222 -11.82 14.36 0.31
N ASP A 223 -11.59 15.20 1.31
CA ASP A 223 -11.64 16.65 1.15
C ASP A 223 -10.54 17.15 0.22
N VAL A 224 -9.30 16.66 0.35
CA VAL A 224 -8.20 16.96 -0.57
C VAL A 224 -8.56 16.57 -2.01
N LEU A 225 -9.22 15.42 -2.22
CA LEU A 225 -9.71 15.04 -3.55
C LEU A 225 -10.78 15.98 -4.11
N LYS A 226 -11.66 16.54 -3.28
CA LYS A 226 -12.66 17.53 -3.72
C LYS A 226 -11.99 18.80 -4.26
N TYR A 227 -10.81 19.13 -3.75
CA TYR A 227 -9.97 20.23 -4.22
C TYR A 227 -8.92 19.78 -5.25
N ASN A 228 -9.20 18.69 -5.98
CA ASN A 228 -8.35 18.18 -7.05
C ASN A 228 -6.90 17.86 -6.62
N GLY A 229 -6.70 17.45 -5.36
CA GLY A 229 -5.38 17.17 -4.80
C GLY A 229 -4.72 18.38 -4.13
N ASP A 230 -5.33 19.57 -4.13
CA ASP A 230 -4.73 20.75 -3.52
C ASP A 230 -4.86 20.70 -1.98
N VAL A 231 -3.75 20.32 -1.32
CA VAL A 231 -3.66 20.25 0.14
C VAL A 231 -3.77 21.61 0.81
N LYS A 232 -3.30 22.69 0.18
CA LYS A 232 -3.36 24.05 0.76
C LYS A 232 -4.78 24.54 0.76
N LEU A 233 -5.50 24.34 -0.35
CA LEU A 233 -6.91 24.70 -0.45
C LEU A 233 -7.76 23.85 0.49
N ALA A 234 -7.45 22.56 0.64
CA ALA A 234 -8.12 21.67 1.58
C ALA A 234 -7.87 22.05 3.05
N ALA A 235 -6.64 22.46 3.40
CA ALA A 235 -6.28 22.92 4.74
C ALA A 235 -6.91 24.28 5.07
N ALA A 236 -6.99 25.19 4.11
CA ALA A 236 -7.67 26.48 4.27
C ALA A 236 -9.20 26.35 4.38
N ASN A 237 -9.75 25.22 3.94
CA ASN A 237 -11.17 24.90 4.02
C ASN A 237 -11.34 23.55 4.73
N PRO A 238 -11.00 23.46 6.04
CA PRO A 238 -10.91 22.19 6.75
C PRO A 238 -12.23 21.43 6.81
N ARG A 239 -13.33 22.00 6.30
CA ARG A 239 -14.62 21.35 6.04
C ARG A 239 -15.31 22.11 4.91
N GLY A 240 -15.34 21.60 3.68
CA GLY A 240 -16.24 22.14 2.64
C GLY A 240 -17.72 22.08 3.13
N LYS A 241 -18.13 23.12 3.86
CA LYS A 241 -19.43 23.44 4.47
C LYS A 241 -20.15 22.47 5.44
N ALA A 242 -19.82 21.20 5.66
CA ALA A 242 -20.47 20.43 6.74
C ALA A 242 -19.82 19.07 7.04
N TYR A 243 -19.72 18.71 8.32
CA TYR A 243 -19.51 17.31 8.77
C TYR A 243 -20.79 16.67 9.33
N ALA A 244 -21.97 17.28 9.16
CA ALA A 244 -23.18 16.90 9.90
C ALA A 244 -24.11 15.85 9.25
N ALA A 245 -23.74 15.12 8.19
CA ALA A 245 -24.71 14.25 7.51
C ALA A 245 -24.23 12.91 6.93
N THR A 246 -22.98 12.47 7.13
CA THR A 246 -22.50 11.24 6.45
C THR A 246 -21.82 10.19 7.34
N ALA A 247 -22.03 10.25 8.66
CA ALA A 247 -21.75 9.09 9.52
C ALA A 247 -22.75 7.93 9.30
N GLU A 248 -23.77 8.08 8.44
CA GLU A 248 -24.67 7.01 8.02
C GLU A 248 -24.25 6.38 6.67
N ALA A 249 -23.09 5.75 6.63
CA ALA A 249 -22.84 4.70 5.65
C ALA A 249 -21.79 3.74 6.19
N LYS A 250 -22.21 2.78 7.01
CA LYS A 250 -21.37 1.62 7.37
C LYS A 250 -20.78 1.01 6.09
N PRO A 251 -19.46 0.99 5.90
CA PRO A 251 -18.82 0.32 4.77
C PRO A 251 -18.89 -1.19 5.02
N GLY A 252 -20.03 -1.79 4.67
CA GLY A 252 -20.29 -3.23 4.83
C GLY A 252 -21.72 -3.63 4.45
N SER A 253 -22.71 -2.76 4.70
CA SER A 253 -24.13 -3.15 4.59
C SER A 253 -24.60 -3.44 3.16
N ARG A 254 -23.95 -2.85 2.15
CA ARG A 254 -24.34 -3.05 0.74
C ARG A 254 -23.79 -4.35 0.15
N PHE A 255 -22.67 -4.86 0.67
CA PHE A 255 -22.09 -6.14 0.27
C PHE A 255 -22.78 -7.32 0.97
N GLU A 256 -23.08 -7.18 2.27
CA GLU A 256 -23.83 -8.18 3.05
C GLU A 256 -25.25 -8.38 2.51
N LYS A 257 -25.97 -7.30 2.18
CA LYS A 257 -27.30 -7.40 1.54
C LYS A 257 -27.25 -8.11 0.19
N LYS A 258 -26.17 -7.95 -0.57
CA LYS A 258 -26.01 -8.57 -1.91
C LYS A 258 -25.60 -10.04 -1.83
N MET A 259 -24.85 -10.42 -0.79
CA MET A 259 -24.58 -11.83 -0.48
C MET A 259 -25.84 -12.53 0.04
N GLN A 260 -26.57 -11.94 0.99
CA GLN A 260 -27.81 -12.53 1.51
C GLN A 260 -28.89 -12.69 0.44
N ALA A 261 -29.01 -11.74 -0.51
CA ALA A 261 -29.92 -11.85 -1.65
C ALA A 261 -29.52 -12.99 -2.62
N LYS A 262 -28.21 -13.24 -2.81
CA LYS A 262 -27.74 -14.38 -3.61
C LYS A 262 -27.96 -15.72 -2.89
N THR A 263 -27.80 -15.78 -1.57
CA THR A 263 -28.04 -16.99 -0.78
C THR A 263 -29.53 -17.33 -0.69
N ALA A 264 -30.42 -16.33 -0.68
CA ALA A 264 -31.86 -16.52 -0.73
C ALA A 264 -32.35 -17.00 -2.11
N ALA A 265 -31.79 -16.46 -3.20
CA ALA A 265 -32.10 -16.89 -4.57
C ALA A 265 -31.63 -18.33 -4.86
N ALA A 266 -30.54 -18.78 -4.26
CA ALA A 266 -30.04 -20.15 -4.39
C ALA A 266 -30.87 -21.20 -3.61
N LYS A 267 -31.67 -20.77 -2.62
CA LYS A 267 -32.56 -21.65 -1.84
C LYS A 267 -33.97 -21.81 -2.42
N ALA A 268 -34.31 -21.13 -3.51
CA ALA A 268 -35.66 -21.08 -4.07
C ALA A 268 -35.80 -21.72 -5.47
N ALA A 269 -34.81 -22.47 -5.96
CA ALA A 269 -34.94 -23.24 -7.20
C ALA A 269 -35.63 -24.59 -6.94
N PRO A 270 -36.59 -25.03 -7.79
CA PRO A 270 -37.37 -26.24 -7.54
C PRO A 270 -36.59 -27.54 -7.79
N GLU A 271 -36.94 -28.57 -7.01
CA GLU A 271 -36.39 -29.94 -7.08
C GLU A 271 -36.52 -30.55 -8.48
N ALA A 272 -35.41 -31.04 -9.02
CA ALA A 272 -35.39 -31.89 -10.21
C ALA A 272 -35.19 -33.37 -9.80
N VAL A 273 -36.11 -34.18 -10.30
CA VAL A 273 -36.28 -35.65 -10.32
C VAL A 273 -35.00 -36.49 -10.12
N LYS A 274 -35.09 -37.47 -9.21
CA LYS A 274 -34.09 -38.51 -8.93
C LYS A 274 -33.95 -39.51 -10.09
N THR A 275 -32.72 -39.77 -10.53
CA THR A 275 -32.34 -41.02 -11.21
C THR A 275 -31.15 -41.65 -10.48
N GLU A 276 -31.26 -42.94 -10.19
CA GLU A 276 -30.39 -43.77 -9.35
C GLU A 276 -29.08 -44.17 -10.07
N PRO A 277 -27.88 -44.13 -9.44
CA PRO A 277 -26.65 -44.67 -10.03
C PRO A 277 -26.26 -46.05 -9.48
N ALA A 278 -25.75 -46.90 -10.38
CA ALA A 278 -25.26 -48.26 -10.13
C ALA A 278 -23.93 -48.32 -9.33
N ALA A 279 -23.71 -49.45 -8.63
CA ALA A 279 -22.60 -49.69 -7.70
C ALA A 279 -21.21 -49.86 -8.36
N PRO A 280 -20.10 -49.46 -7.66
CA PRO A 280 -18.73 -49.54 -8.18
C PRO A 280 -18.02 -50.89 -7.87
N LYS A 281 -17.12 -51.31 -8.78
CA LYS A 281 -16.18 -52.45 -8.62
C LYS A 281 -14.89 -52.04 -7.86
N PRO A 282 -14.23 -52.97 -7.15
CA PRO A 282 -13.03 -52.69 -6.34
C PRO A 282 -11.70 -52.61 -7.14
N PRO A 283 -10.66 -51.95 -6.59
CA PRO A 283 -9.43 -51.60 -7.32
C PRO A 283 -8.33 -52.69 -7.34
N GLU A 284 -7.56 -52.72 -8.44
CA GLU A 284 -6.39 -53.57 -8.68
C GLU A 284 -5.07 -52.95 -8.15
N LYS A 285 -4.11 -53.80 -7.75
CA LYS A 285 -2.83 -53.45 -7.13
C LYS A 285 -1.80 -52.84 -8.10
N PRO A 286 -0.81 -52.06 -7.62
CA PRO A 286 0.20 -51.40 -8.46
C PRO A 286 1.33 -52.33 -8.91
N ALA A 287 1.80 -52.15 -10.15
CA ALA A 287 2.95 -52.85 -10.74
C ALA A 287 4.28 -52.09 -10.54
N GLU A 288 5.37 -52.87 -10.47
CA GLU A 288 6.77 -52.56 -10.16
C GLU A 288 7.53 -51.84 -11.31
N PRO A 289 8.65 -51.10 -11.08
CA PRO A 289 9.31 -50.31 -12.11
C PRO A 289 10.25 -51.13 -13.01
N ALA A 290 10.26 -50.83 -14.31
CA ALA A 290 11.10 -51.48 -15.32
C ALA A 290 12.58 -51.05 -15.27
N LYS A 291 13.48 -52.02 -15.45
CA LYS A 291 14.94 -51.87 -15.60
C LYS A 291 15.34 -51.38 -17.02
N PRO A 292 16.53 -50.77 -17.20
CA PRO A 292 17.00 -50.27 -18.49
C PRO A 292 17.60 -51.38 -19.38
N ALA A 293 17.36 -51.28 -20.69
CA ALA A 293 17.86 -52.21 -21.70
C ALA A 293 19.31 -51.90 -22.12
N THR A 294 20.15 -52.93 -22.15
CA THR A 294 21.45 -52.96 -22.85
C THR A 294 21.27 -53.42 -24.31
N PRO A 295 22.16 -53.01 -25.24
CA PRO A 295 22.09 -53.45 -26.64
C PRO A 295 22.87 -54.75 -26.88
N LYS A 296 22.47 -55.53 -27.90
CA LYS A 296 23.18 -56.73 -28.38
C LYS A 296 22.75 -57.05 -29.83
N PRO A 297 23.53 -57.87 -30.58
CA PRO A 297 24.99 -57.94 -30.70
C PRO A 297 25.51 -57.20 -31.95
#